data_AF-A0A2J6PS79-F1
#
_entry.id   AF-A0A2J6PS79-F1
#
_cell.length_a   1.000
_cell.length_b   1.000
_cell.length_c   1.000
_cell.angle_alpha   90.00
_cell.angle_beta   90.00
_cell.angle_gamma   90.00
#
_symmetry.space_group_name_H-M   'P 1'
#
loop_
_entity.id
_entity.type
_entity.pdbx_description
1 polymer ?
#
loop_
_entity_poly.entity_id
_entity_poly.type
_entity_poly.pdbx_seq_one_letter_code
_entity_poly.pdbx_strand_id
1 'polypeptide(L)'
;PFQVHKNYICHYSPYFEAAFNGRFIEGETQILDLDDTNPLVFDIFVNWLYTQTVVDEEGIFPSCSDCINLWILSDRLLVPSLQNQALPALDKARILYEGMEGKDLTDEIFQRVYTHTGVRSCLRMYLVKVIVELPARSRIRRPERYPQEMLVSIIH
;
A
#
# COMPACT_ATOMS: atom_id res chain seq x y z
N PRO A 1 -2.30 -9.74 17.84
CA PRO A 1 -3.69 -9.24 17.67
C PRO A 1 -3.71 -7.75 17.95
N PHE A 2 -4.46 -6.98 17.18
CA PHE A 2 -4.57 -5.53 17.36
C PHE A 2 -5.84 -5.19 18.14
N GLN A 3 -5.75 -4.25 19.08
CA GLN A 3 -6.91 -3.69 19.77
C GLN A 3 -7.11 -2.26 19.28
N VAL A 4 -8.17 -2.04 18.51
CA VAL A 4 -8.45 -0.74 17.89
C VAL A 4 -9.82 -0.26 18.34
N HIS A 5 -9.92 1.04 18.65
CA HIS A 5 -11.18 1.63 19.02
C HIS A 5 -12.15 1.58 17.84
N LYS A 6 -13.28 0.87 18.03
CA LYS A 6 -14.34 0.70 17.02
C LYS A 6 -14.72 2.03 16.36
N ASN A 7 -14.94 3.06 17.16
CA ASN A 7 -15.36 4.37 16.65
C ASN A 7 -14.34 4.98 15.66
N TYR A 8 -13.04 4.81 15.90
CA TYR A 8 -12.00 5.33 15.00
C TYR A 8 -11.93 4.53 13.72
N ILE A 9 -11.80 3.21 13.82
CA ILE A 9 -11.63 2.35 12.64
C ILE A 9 -12.86 2.40 11.72
N CYS A 10 -14.07 2.46 12.31
CA CYS A 10 -15.30 2.57 11.54
C CYS A 10 -15.51 3.97 10.95
N HIS A 11 -15.07 5.03 11.64
CA HIS A 11 -15.13 6.40 11.12
C HIS A 11 -14.34 6.55 9.81
N TYR A 12 -13.15 5.97 9.76
CA TYR A 12 -12.26 6.11 8.60
C TYR A 12 -12.47 5.03 7.53
N SER A 13 -13.02 3.86 7.89
CA SER A 13 -13.18 2.73 6.98
C SER A 13 -14.64 2.26 6.91
N PRO A 14 -15.33 2.57 5.80
CA PRO A 14 -16.63 2.00 5.48
C PRO A 14 -16.65 0.47 5.49
N TYR A 15 -15.53 -0.18 5.18
CA TYR A 15 -15.39 -1.63 5.28
C TYR A 15 -15.60 -2.12 6.73
N PHE A 16 -14.91 -1.50 7.69
CA PHE A 16 -15.05 -1.86 9.10
C PHE A 16 -16.37 -1.41 9.71
N GLU A 17 -16.90 -0.25 9.30
CA GLU A 17 -18.24 0.19 9.67
C GLU A 17 -19.28 -0.86 9.26
N ALA A 18 -19.25 -1.33 8.02
CA ALA A 18 -20.16 -2.36 7.54
C ALA A 18 -19.97 -3.71 8.25
N ALA A 19 -18.73 -4.10 8.55
CA ALA A 19 -18.44 -5.37 9.20
C ALA A 19 -18.87 -5.37 10.67
N PHE A 20 -18.47 -4.36 11.45
CA PHE A 20 -18.71 -4.33 12.89
C PHE A 20 -20.09 -3.81 13.32
N ASN A 21 -20.82 -3.16 12.41
CA ASN A 21 -22.23 -2.78 12.62
C ASN A 21 -23.20 -3.58 11.74
N GLY A 22 -22.69 -4.61 11.04
CA GLY A 22 -23.48 -5.55 10.26
C GLY A 22 -24.16 -6.62 11.10
N ARG A 23 -24.82 -7.57 10.42
CA ARG A 23 -25.52 -8.72 11.02
C ARG A 23 -24.71 -10.02 10.93
N PHE A 24 -23.46 -9.95 10.50
CA PHE A 24 -22.56 -11.10 10.40
C PHE A 24 -21.80 -11.31 11.72
N ILE A 25 -21.03 -12.38 11.80
CA ILE A 25 -20.35 -12.80 13.04
C ILE A 25 -19.40 -11.72 13.58
N GLU A 26 -18.81 -10.91 12.71
CA GLU A 26 -17.96 -9.77 13.07
C GLU A 26 -18.76 -8.68 13.82
N GLY A 27 -20.03 -8.50 13.48
CA GLY A 27 -20.95 -7.59 14.17
C GLY A 27 -21.32 -8.06 15.58
N GLU A 28 -21.31 -9.37 15.82
CA GLU A 28 -21.58 -9.94 17.15
C GLU A 28 -20.30 -10.04 17.99
N THR A 29 -19.23 -10.57 17.41
CA THR A 29 -17.97 -10.86 18.11
C THR A 29 -17.07 -9.64 18.25
N GLN A 30 -17.24 -8.63 17.38
CA GLN A 30 -16.33 -7.49 17.26
C GLN A 30 -14.88 -7.92 16.96
N ILE A 31 -14.72 -9.08 16.31
CA ILE A 31 -13.45 -9.65 15.86
C ILE A 31 -13.55 -9.82 14.35
N LEU A 32 -12.50 -9.42 13.64
CA LEU A 32 -12.40 -9.57 12.19
C LEU A 32 -10.99 -10.05 11.85
N ASP A 33 -10.91 -11.17 11.13
CA ASP A 33 -9.65 -11.68 10.59
C ASP A 33 -9.42 -11.08 9.20
N LEU A 34 -8.28 -10.41 9.04
CA LEU A 34 -7.84 -9.85 7.76
C LEU A 34 -6.85 -10.77 7.09
N ASP A 35 -7.33 -11.60 6.17
CA ASP A 35 -6.47 -12.43 5.33
C ASP A 35 -5.54 -11.58 4.45
N ASP A 36 -4.39 -12.13 4.03
CA ASP A 36 -3.42 -11.49 3.13
C ASP A 36 -2.99 -10.06 3.53
N THR A 37 -2.95 -9.79 4.84
CA THR A 37 -2.51 -8.50 5.39
C THR A 37 -1.26 -8.70 6.23
N ASN A 38 -0.17 -8.05 5.84
CA ASN A 38 1.05 -8.03 6.64
C ASN A 38 0.78 -7.27 7.96
N PRO A 39 1.04 -7.88 9.15
CA PRO A 39 0.83 -7.22 10.43
C PRO A 39 1.54 -5.88 10.55
N LEU A 40 2.73 -5.71 9.97
CA LEU A 40 3.47 -4.44 9.98
C LEU A 40 2.71 -3.34 9.23
N VAL A 41 2.13 -3.68 8.08
CA VAL A 41 1.35 -2.73 7.27
C VAL A 41 0.04 -2.37 7.99
N PHE A 42 -0.56 -3.33 8.67
CA PHE A 42 -1.73 -3.05 9.51
C PHE A 42 -1.37 -2.18 10.72
N ASP A 43 -0.20 -2.36 11.32
CA ASP A 43 0.29 -1.50 12.40
C ASP A 43 0.45 -0.05 11.93
N ILE A 44 1.00 0.18 10.73
CA ILE A 44 1.08 1.52 10.11
C ILE A 44 -0.33 2.10 9.90
N PHE A 45 -1.29 1.30 9.43
CA PHE A 45 -2.69 1.72 9.30
C PHE A 45 -3.29 2.12 10.65
N VAL A 46 -3.06 1.32 11.70
CA VAL A 46 -3.55 1.61 13.05
C VAL A 46 -2.92 2.88 13.61
N ASN A 47 -1.60 3.07 13.46
CA ASN A 47 -0.93 4.30 13.84
C ASN A 47 -1.59 5.50 13.13
N TRP A 48 -1.77 5.42 11.81
CA TRP A 48 -2.41 6.46 11.03
C TRP A 48 -3.85 6.77 11.49
N LEU A 49 -4.64 5.77 11.92
CA LEU A 49 -5.98 6.02 12.46
C LEU A 49 -5.97 7.01 13.64
N TYR A 50 -4.91 6.98 14.47
CA TYR A 50 -4.78 7.84 15.64
C TYR A 50 -4.02 9.14 15.38
N THR A 51 -3.00 9.11 14.52
CA THR A 51 -2.10 10.27 14.28
C THR A 51 -2.46 11.05 13.02
N GLN A 52 -3.16 10.44 12.08
CA GLN A 52 -3.39 10.94 10.72
C GLN A 52 -2.08 11.22 9.96
N THR A 53 -0.99 10.54 10.31
CA THR A 53 0.30 10.60 9.64
C THR A 53 0.80 9.21 9.26
N VAL A 54 1.54 9.10 8.16
CA VAL A 54 2.10 7.82 7.66
C VAL A 54 3.52 7.57 8.21
N VAL A 55 4.08 8.51 8.97
CA VAL A 55 5.38 8.36 9.62
C VAL A 55 5.23 7.76 11.02
N ASP A 56 6.28 7.12 11.51
CA ASP A 56 6.38 6.69 12.92
C ASP A 56 6.57 7.89 13.88
N GLU A 57 6.72 7.60 15.18
CA GLU A 57 6.87 8.61 16.23
C GLU A 57 8.13 9.47 16.05
N GLU A 58 9.17 8.91 15.42
CA GLU A 58 10.42 9.58 15.07
C GLU A 58 10.33 10.38 13.75
N GLY A 59 9.20 10.33 13.05
CA GLY A 59 9.01 11.01 11.77
C GLY A 59 9.63 10.30 10.58
N ILE A 60 9.95 9.01 10.72
CA ILE A 60 10.56 8.17 9.69
C ILE A 60 9.45 7.59 8.81
N PHE A 61 9.68 7.59 7.50
CA PHE A 61 8.76 7.00 6.53
C PHE A 61 8.88 5.47 6.49
N PRO A 62 7.78 4.75 6.24
CA PRO A 62 7.85 3.32 5.94
C PRO A 62 8.70 3.04 4.70
N SER A 63 9.13 1.80 4.53
CA SER A 63 9.84 1.36 3.31
C SER A 63 8.97 1.57 2.07
N CYS A 64 9.56 1.52 0.87
CA CYS A 64 8.78 1.62 -0.36
C CYS A 64 7.77 0.47 -0.47
N SER A 65 8.17 -0.75 -0.08
CA SER A 65 7.29 -1.92 -0.07
C SER A 65 6.13 -1.75 0.91
N ASP A 66 6.39 -1.22 2.11
CA ASP A 66 5.34 -0.99 3.11
C ASP A 66 4.37 0.11 2.67
N CYS A 67 4.86 1.20 2.05
CA CYS A 67 4.01 2.23 1.47
C CYS A 67 3.11 1.68 0.34
N ILE A 68 3.65 0.80 -0.51
CA ILE A 68 2.89 0.12 -1.58
C ILE A 68 1.80 -0.77 -0.98
N ASN A 69 2.16 -1.60 0.00
CA ASN A 69 1.20 -2.48 0.65
C ASN A 69 0.15 -1.70 1.44
N LEU A 70 0.53 -0.58 2.06
CA LEU A 70 -0.40 0.33 2.74
C LEU A 70 -1.38 0.93 1.75
N TRP A 71 -0.93 1.35 0.56
CA TRP A 71 -1.81 1.86 -0.49
C TRP A 71 -2.83 0.80 -0.94
N ILE A 72 -2.40 -0.45 -1.15
CA ILE A 72 -3.27 -1.57 -1.52
C ILE A 72 -4.27 -1.89 -0.40
N LEU A 73 -3.78 -1.98 0.84
CA LEU A 73 -4.63 -2.23 2.01
C LEU A 73 -5.69 -1.13 2.16
N SER A 74 -5.29 0.13 1.97
CA SER A 74 -6.20 1.28 2.07
C SER A 74 -7.29 1.25 1.00
N ASP A 75 -6.99 0.75 -0.21
CA ASP A 75 -7.99 0.50 -1.25
C ASP A 75 -9.03 -0.52 -0.76
N ARG A 76 -8.54 -1.67 -0.29
CA ARG A 76 -9.38 -2.78 0.20
C ARG A 76 -10.25 -2.37 1.38
N LEU A 77 -9.70 -1.56 2.28
CA LEU A 77 -10.40 -1.05 3.46
C LEU A 77 -11.27 0.18 3.17
N LEU A 78 -11.33 0.64 1.91
CA LEU A 78 -12.11 1.80 1.49
C LEU A 78 -11.71 3.09 2.24
N VAL A 79 -10.40 3.34 2.36
CA VAL A 79 -9.83 4.53 3.02
C VAL A 79 -9.08 5.42 2.02
N PRO A 80 -9.79 6.19 1.16
CA PRO A 80 -9.14 7.02 0.13
C PRO A 80 -8.19 8.08 0.69
N SER A 81 -8.48 8.62 1.88
CA SER A 81 -7.62 9.60 2.54
C SER A 81 -6.23 9.02 2.85
N LEU A 82 -6.15 7.76 3.24
CA LEU A 82 -4.89 7.08 3.46
C LEU A 82 -4.19 6.71 2.14
N GLN A 83 -4.92 6.25 1.12
CA GLN A 83 -4.32 6.06 -0.22
C GLN A 83 -3.65 7.33 -0.74
N ASN A 84 -4.31 8.48 -0.55
CA ASN A 84 -3.79 9.79 -0.95
C ASN A 84 -2.56 10.23 -0.17
N GLN A 85 -2.31 9.66 1.02
CA GLN A 85 -1.10 9.91 1.83
C GLN A 85 0.00 8.87 1.61
N ALA A 86 -0.36 7.61 1.32
CA ALA A 86 0.57 6.51 1.09
C ALA A 86 1.41 6.73 -0.19
N LEU A 87 0.82 7.30 -1.26
CA LEU A 87 1.57 7.53 -2.50
C LEU A 87 2.64 8.65 -2.36
N PRO A 88 2.36 9.82 -1.75
CA PRO A 88 3.41 10.78 -1.40
C PRO A 88 4.44 10.24 -0.41
N ALA A 89 4.03 9.40 0.55
CA ALA A 89 4.96 8.74 1.48
C ALA A 89 5.91 7.80 0.74
N LEU A 90 5.42 7.02 -0.22
CA LEU A 90 6.22 6.19 -1.12
C LEU A 90 7.26 7.02 -1.86
N ASP A 91 6.87 8.15 -2.46
CA ASP A 91 7.82 8.98 -3.21
C ASP A 91 8.90 9.59 -2.32
N LYS A 92 8.52 10.02 -1.11
CA LYS A 92 9.49 10.50 -0.10
C LYS A 92 10.43 9.39 0.36
N ALA A 93 9.91 8.22 0.69
CA ALA A 93 10.72 7.07 1.09
C ALA A 93 11.72 6.70 -0.01
N ARG A 94 11.25 6.67 -1.27
CA ARG A 94 12.10 6.39 -2.44
C ARG A 94 13.27 7.38 -2.54
N ILE A 95 13.02 8.67 -2.37
CA ILE A 95 14.04 9.74 -2.45
C ILE A 95 14.98 9.73 -1.23
N LEU A 96 14.45 9.56 -0.02
CA LEU A 96 15.24 9.58 1.21
C LEU A 96 16.16 8.35 1.32
N TYR A 97 15.73 7.22 0.77
CA TYR A 97 16.47 5.97 0.79
C TYR A 97 17.19 5.69 -0.55
N GLU A 98 17.26 6.67 -1.45
CA GLU A 98 18.00 6.56 -2.71
C GLU A 98 19.47 6.19 -2.43
N GLY A 99 19.95 5.14 -3.10
CA GLY A 99 21.29 4.57 -2.88
C GLY A 99 21.27 3.16 -2.28
N MET A 100 20.17 2.72 -1.67
CA MET A 100 19.96 1.32 -1.29
C MET A 100 19.47 0.46 -2.48
N GLU A 101 20.29 0.38 -3.54
CA GLU A 101 20.16 -0.50 -4.73
C GLU A 101 18.77 -1.13 -5.00
N GLY A 102 17.71 -0.34 -5.18
CA GLY A 102 16.40 -0.85 -5.63
C GLY A 102 15.86 -2.10 -4.89
N LYS A 103 16.28 -2.35 -3.64
CA LYS A 103 15.97 -3.62 -2.94
C LYS A 103 14.50 -3.76 -2.60
N ASP A 104 13.77 -2.65 -2.50
CA ASP A 104 12.36 -2.66 -2.11
C ASP A 104 11.40 -2.80 -3.30
N LEU A 105 11.84 -2.48 -4.53
CA LEU A 105 11.02 -2.57 -5.74
C LEU A 105 11.38 -3.79 -6.58
N THR A 106 11.11 -4.97 -6.02
CA THR A 106 11.37 -6.27 -6.65
C THR A 106 10.31 -6.65 -7.69
N ASP A 107 10.61 -7.61 -8.56
CA ASP A 107 9.62 -8.23 -9.44
C ASP A 107 8.37 -8.73 -8.68
N GLU A 108 8.55 -9.27 -7.48
CA GLU A 108 7.46 -9.71 -6.60
C GLU A 108 6.53 -8.56 -6.18
N ILE A 109 7.07 -7.37 -5.83
CA ILE A 109 6.21 -6.24 -5.48
C ILE A 109 5.38 -5.79 -6.68
N PHE A 110 5.96 -5.79 -7.89
CA PHE A 110 5.21 -5.46 -9.10
C PHE A 110 4.12 -6.49 -9.39
N GLN A 111 4.40 -7.78 -9.24
CA GLN A 111 3.36 -8.81 -9.34
C GLN A 111 2.23 -8.55 -8.35
N ARG A 112 2.55 -8.25 -7.09
CA ARG A 112 1.54 -7.94 -6.08
C ARG A 112 0.70 -6.71 -6.45
N VAL A 113 1.31 -5.62 -6.91
CA VAL A 113 0.58 -4.42 -7.36
C VAL A 113 -0.39 -4.77 -8.50
N TYR A 114 0.05 -5.53 -9.50
CA TYR A 114 -0.80 -5.85 -10.63
C TYR A 114 -1.88 -6.89 -10.30
N THR A 115 -1.66 -7.77 -9.32
CA THR A 115 -2.70 -8.69 -8.84
C THR A 115 -3.80 -7.98 -8.02
N HIS A 116 -3.47 -6.91 -7.30
CA HIS A 116 -4.37 -6.29 -6.31
C HIS A 116 -4.92 -4.93 -6.70
N THR A 117 -4.63 -4.44 -7.91
CA THR A 117 -5.11 -3.12 -8.36
C THR A 117 -5.68 -3.20 -9.76
N GLY A 118 -6.56 -2.26 -10.13
CA GLY A 118 -7.12 -2.18 -11.49
C GLY A 118 -6.24 -1.41 -12.48
N VAL A 119 -6.59 -1.50 -13.77
CA VAL A 119 -5.87 -0.83 -14.88
C VAL A 119 -5.75 0.69 -14.70
N ARG A 120 -6.69 1.33 -13.99
CA ARG A 120 -6.69 2.78 -13.72
C ARG A 120 -6.03 3.15 -12.38
N SER A 121 -5.24 2.25 -11.80
CA SER A 121 -4.58 2.49 -10.53
C SER A 121 -3.53 3.60 -10.63
N CYS A 122 -3.69 4.64 -9.81
CA CYS A 122 -2.70 5.70 -9.66
C CYS A 122 -1.34 5.15 -9.22
N LEU A 123 -1.32 4.08 -8.42
CA LEU A 123 -0.11 3.41 -7.99
C LEU A 123 0.64 2.77 -9.17
N ARG A 124 -0.08 2.05 -10.05
CA ARG A 124 0.53 1.49 -11.28
C ARG A 124 1.13 2.59 -12.16
N MET A 125 0.38 3.67 -12.38
CA MET A 125 0.83 4.81 -13.19
C MET A 125 2.08 5.48 -12.61
N TYR A 126 2.09 5.71 -11.30
CA TYR A 126 3.25 6.26 -10.60
C TYR A 126 4.48 5.36 -10.76
N LEU A 127 4.34 4.06 -10.51
CA LEU A 127 5.45 3.11 -10.60
C LEU A 127 6.03 3.01 -12.02
N VAL A 128 5.18 3.00 -13.05
CA VAL A 128 5.61 3.03 -14.46
C VAL A 128 6.40 4.30 -14.73
N LYS A 129 5.91 5.47 -14.29
CA LYS A 129 6.61 6.75 -14.44
C LYS A 129 7.99 6.72 -13.81
N VAL A 130 8.10 6.25 -12.56
CA VAL A 130 9.39 6.12 -11.86
C VAL A 130 10.37 5.27 -12.67
N ILE A 131 9.93 4.15 -13.23
CA ILE A 131 10.82 3.26 -14.00
C ILE A 131 11.24 3.88 -15.32
N VAL A 132 10.33 4.55 -16.05
CA VAL A 132 10.67 5.20 -17.33
C VAL A 132 11.71 6.30 -17.13
N GLU A 133 11.67 6.99 -15.99
CA GLU A 133 12.63 8.02 -15.59
C GLU A 133 14.01 7.46 -15.21
N LEU A 134 14.13 6.16 -14.91
CA LEU A 134 15.42 5.52 -14.66
C LEU A 134 16.27 5.40 -15.95
N PRO A 135 17.61 5.41 -15.83
CA PRO A 135 18.50 5.10 -16.94
C PRO A 135 18.17 3.75 -17.57
N ALA A 136 18.23 3.63 -18.90
CA ALA A 136 17.80 2.44 -19.64
C ALA A 136 18.37 1.11 -19.08
N ARG A 137 19.65 1.11 -18.68
CA ARG A 137 20.36 -0.03 -18.07
C ARG A 137 19.79 -0.50 -16.71
N SER A 138 18.97 0.32 -16.07
CA SER A 138 18.44 0.12 -14.72
C SER A 138 16.92 -0.13 -14.70
N ARG A 139 16.22 0.00 -15.84
CA ARG A 139 14.75 -0.01 -15.88
C ARG A 139 14.14 -1.35 -15.46
N ILE A 140 14.57 -2.45 -16.09
CA ILE A 140 14.06 -3.79 -15.83
C ILE A 140 15.20 -4.78 -16.02
N ARG A 141 15.36 -5.71 -15.07
CA ARG A 141 16.21 -6.89 -15.21
C ARG A 141 15.31 -8.11 -15.23
N ARG A 142 15.54 -9.08 -16.12
CA ARG A 142 14.69 -10.29 -16.24
C ARG A 142 13.21 -9.95 -16.47
N PRO A 143 12.87 -9.32 -17.62
CA PRO A 143 11.51 -8.86 -17.92
C PRO A 143 10.44 -9.95 -17.79
N GLU A 144 10.80 -11.22 -17.99
CA GLU A 144 9.93 -12.38 -17.82
C GLU A 144 9.34 -12.53 -16.41
N ARG A 145 9.89 -11.86 -15.40
CA ARG A 145 9.40 -11.87 -14.03
C ARG A 145 8.40 -10.76 -13.70
N TYR A 146 8.24 -9.79 -14.59
CA TYR A 146 7.37 -8.63 -14.39
C TYR A 146 5.99 -8.86 -15.04
N PRO A 147 4.93 -8.20 -14.55
CA PRO A 147 3.61 -8.26 -15.19
C PRO A 147 3.67 -7.81 -16.66
N GLN A 148 3.06 -8.56 -17.58
CA GLN A 148 3.09 -8.22 -19.01
C GLN A 148 2.47 -6.85 -19.30
N GLU A 149 1.37 -6.51 -18.61
CA GLU A 149 0.71 -5.20 -18.72
C GLU A 149 1.65 -4.04 -18.37
N MET A 150 2.54 -4.25 -17.40
CA MET A 150 3.54 -3.28 -17.00
C MET A 150 4.59 -3.06 -18.09
N LEU A 151 5.07 -4.15 -18.70
CA LEU A 151 6.08 -4.09 -19.75
C LEU A 151 5.57 -3.31 -20.96
N VAL A 152 4.32 -3.53 -21.36
CA VAL A 152 3.67 -2.78 -22.45
C VAL A 152 3.62 -1.29 -22.12
N SER A 153 3.31 -0.95 -20.87
CA SER A 153 3.20 0.44 -20.41
C SER A 153 4.53 1.20 -20.34
N ILE A 154 5.68 0.50 -20.35
CA ILE A 154 7.02 1.11 -20.29
C ILE A 154 7.59 1.38 -21.68
N ILE A 155 7.07 0.71 -22.72
CA ILE A 155 7.54 0.84 -24.11
C ILE A 155 6.90 2.04 -24.82
N HIS A 156 5.73 2.47 -24.35
CA HIS A 156 4.95 3.59 -24.91
C HIS A 156 5.11 4.86 -24.08
#